data_AF-A0A8C4VPU4-F1
#
_entry.id   AF-A0A8C4VPU4-F1
#
_cell.length_a   1.000
_cell.length_b   1.000
_cell.length_c   1.000
_cell.angle_alpha   90.00
_cell.angle_beta   90.00
_cell.angle_gamma   90.00
#
_symmetry.space_group_name_H-M   'P 1'
#
loop_
_entity.id
_entity.type
_entity.pdbx_description
1 polymer ?
#
loop_
_entity_poly.entity_id
_entity_poly.type
_entity_poly.pdbx_seq_one_letter_code
_entity_poly.pdbx_strand_id
1 'polypeptide(L)' 'MGVKCSEGAPTTITCLTRGVDLRKERADVLCPAGCPLWQFYVFGNVVYASLSSICGAAIHR' A
#
# COMPACT_ATOMS: atom_id res chain seq x y z
N MET A 1 18.77 -13.56 -7.19
CA MET A 1 18.44 -13.28 -5.77
C MET A 1 16.95 -12.98 -5.67
N GLY A 2 16.14 -13.94 -5.20
CA GLY A 2 14.71 -13.73 -4.97
C GLY A 2 14.40 -14.02 -3.50
N VAL A 3 14.01 -13.00 -2.75
CA VAL A 3 13.59 -13.13 -1.34
C VAL A 3 12.15 -13.65 -1.30
N LYS A 4 11.91 -14.72 -0.53
CA LYS A 4 10.60 -15.33 -0.35
C LYS A 4 10.15 -15.03 1.09
N CYS A 5 9.25 -14.07 1.27
CA CYS A 5 8.61 -13.81 2.55
C CYS A 5 7.42 -14.75 2.72
N SER A 6 7.36 -15.56 3.79
CA SER A 6 6.14 -16.28 4.14
C SER A 6 6.05 -16.55 5.64
N GLU A 7 5.18 -15.79 6.30
CA GLU A 7 4.29 -16.23 7.36
C GLU A 7 2.95 -15.51 7.12
N GLY A 8 2.04 -16.14 6.39
CA GLY A 8 0.85 -15.52 5.79
C GLY A 8 1.21 -14.70 4.55
N ALA A 9 0.85 -15.17 3.35
CA ALA A 9 1.26 -14.47 2.13
C ALA A 9 0.55 -13.10 2.04
N PRO A 10 1.28 -11.97 2.08
CA PRO A 10 0.67 -10.66 1.88
C PRO A 10 0.11 -10.54 0.47
N THR A 11 -1.01 -9.83 0.32
CA THR A 11 -1.62 -9.63 -0.99
C THR A 11 -0.79 -8.64 -1.79
N THR A 12 -0.31 -9.05 -2.96
CA THR A 12 0.33 -8.13 -3.89
C THR A 12 -0.70 -7.15 -4.43
N ILE A 13 -0.47 -5.87 -4.24
CA ILE A 13 -1.35 -4.79 -4.71
C ILE A 13 -0.68 -4.03 -5.87
N THR A 14 -1.39 -3.07 -6.45
CA THR A 14 -0.81 -2.15 -7.45
C THR A 14 -0.43 -0.84 -6.77
N CYS A 15 0.40 -0.03 -7.43
CA CYS A 15 0.75 1.31 -6.96
C CYS A 15 -0.50 2.22 -6.75
N LEU A 16 -1.60 1.91 -7.45
CA LEU A 16 -2.83 2.70 -7.42
C LEU A 16 -3.87 2.16 -6.43
N THR A 17 -3.58 1.07 -5.72
CA THR A 17 -4.50 0.53 -4.72
C THR A 17 -4.61 1.50 -3.55
N ARG A 18 -5.85 1.91 -3.25
CA ARG A 18 -6.20 2.83 -2.17
C ARG A 18 -6.81 2.07 -0.99
N GLY A 19 -6.89 2.73 0.15
CA GLY A 19 -7.55 2.17 1.34
C GLY A 19 -8.98 1.69 1.08
N VAL A 20 -9.76 2.39 0.24
CA VAL A 20 -11.13 2.00 -0.16
C VAL A 20 -11.20 0.68 -0.92
N ASP A 21 -10.11 0.27 -1.57
CA ASP A 21 -10.08 -0.95 -2.38
C ASP A 21 -9.87 -2.20 -1.50
N LEU A 22 -9.45 -2.02 -0.24
CA LEU A 22 -9.35 -3.07 0.75
C LEU A 22 -10.64 -3.19 1.56
N ARG A 23 -11.30 -4.35 1.45
CA ARG A 23 -12.55 -4.64 2.20
C ARG A 23 -12.32 -5.22 3.60
N LYS A 24 -11.07 -5.45 3.99
CA LYS A 24 -10.71 -6.03 5.29
C LYS A 24 -10.40 -4.91 6.27
N GLU A 25 -10.74 -5.11 7.54
CA GLU A 25 -10.35 -4.20 8.62
C GLU A 25 -8.83 -4.12 8.79
N ARG A 26 -8.12 -5.23 8.57
CA ARG A 26 -6.66 -5.31 8.52
C ARG A 26 -6.23 -6.22 7.37
N ALA A 27 -5.20 -5.80 6.64
CA ALA A 27 -4.65 -6.56 5.53
C ALA A 27 -3.14 -6.31 5.41
N ASP A 28 -2.37 -7.39 5.35
CA ASP A 28 -0.96 -7.33 4.97
C ASP A 28 -0.86 -7.31 3.45
N VAL A 29 -0.16 -6.31 2.91
CA VAL A 29 -0.03 -6.08 1.48
C VAL A 29 1.41 -5.86 1.06
N LEU A 30 1.73 -6.24 -0.17
CA LEU A 30 3.02 -5.95 -0.80
C LEU A 30 2.87 -4.95 -1.92
N CYS A 31 3.59 -3.84 -1.79
CA CYS A 31 3.74 -2.86 -2.84
C CYS A 31 4.78 -3.33 -3.87
N PRO A 32 4.48 -3.24 -5.17
CA PRO A 32 5.43 -3.59 -6.21
C PRO A 32 6.57 -2.57 -6.25
N ALA A 33 7.74 -3.01 -6.70
CA ALA A 33 8.89 -2.13 -6.87
C ALA A 33 8.66 -1.14 -8.03
N GLY A 34 9.26 0.05 -7.91
CA GLY A 34 9.24 1.04 -8.99
C GLY A 34 7.94 1.84 -9.11
N CYS A 35 7.13 1.92 -8.05
CA CYS A 35 5.95 2.77 -8.08
C CYS A 35 6.36 4.26 -8.23
N PRO A 36 5.79 4.98 -9.21
CA PRO A 36 6.07 6.40 -9.40
C PRO A 36 5.45 7.22 -8.27
N LEU A 37 6.30 7.85 -7.45
CA LEU A 37 5.89 8.65 -6.28
C LEU A 37 4.89 9.76 -6.63
N TRP A 38 4.96 10.30 -7.85
CA TRP A 38 4.10 11.37 -8.34
C TRP A 38 2.63 10.96 -8.52
N GLN A 39 2.34 9.66 -8.58
CA GLN A 39 0.97 9.16 -8.73
C GLN A 39 0.30 8.88 -7.38
N PHE A 40 1.03 9.05 -6.27
CA PHE A 40 0.49 8.81 -4.95
C PHE A 40 -0.27 10.02 -4.45
N TYR A 41 -1.59 9.86 -4.39
CA TYR A 41 -2.47 10.79 -3.71
C TYR A 41 -2.62 10.32 -2.26
N VAL A 42 -2.13 11.13 -1.31
CA VAL A 42 -2.11 10.79 0.12
C VAL A 42 -2.67 11.97 0.89
N PHE A 43 -3.60 11.70 1.81
CA PHE A 43 -4.20 12.71 2.66
C PHE A 43 -4.12 12.31 4.13
N GLY A 44 -3.48 13.16 4.92
CA GLY A 44 -3.19 12.91 6.33
C GLY A 44 -1.70 12.61 6.57
N ASN A 45 -1.34 12.38 7.83
CA ASN A 45 0.06 12.15 8.24
C ASN A 45 0.21 11.07 9.33
N VAL A 46 -0.89 10.47 9.81
CA VAL A 46 -0.90 9.37 10.79
C VAL A 46 -2.11 8.48 10.51
N VAL A 47 -3.27 9.12 10.42
CA VAL A 47 -4.50 8.51 9.90
C VAL A 47 -4.68 9.00 8.47
N TYR A 48 -4.65 8.06 7.53
CA TYR A 48 -4.82 8.35 6.12
C TYR A 48 -6.29 8.19 5.71
N ALA A 49 -6.80 9.11 4.90
CA ALA A 49 -8.15 8.96 4.34
C ALA A 49 -8.19 7.71 3.44
N SER A 50 -9.33 7.02 3.37
CA SER A 50 -9.48 5.79 2.58
C SER A 50 -9.17 5.98 1.08
N LEU A 51 -9.25 7.22 0.58
CA LEU A 51 -8.89 7.57 -0.79
C LEU A 51 -7.37 7.60 -1.05
N SER A 52 -6.56 7.53 0.01
CA SER A 52 -5.11 7.59 -0.10
C SER A 52 -4.54 6.29 -0.71
N SER A 53 -3.52 6.41 -1.57
CA SER A 53 -2.74 5.26 -2.03
C SER A 53 -2.05 4.60 -0.85
N ILE A 54 -2.13 3.27 -0.76
CA ILE A 54 -1.54 2.51 0.34
C ILE A 54 -0.01 2.55 0.27
N CYS A 55 0.56 2.37 -0.92
CA CYS A 55 2.00 2.42 -1.12
C CYS A 55 2.55 3.83 -0.89
N GLY A 56 1.79 4.85 -1.31
CA GLY A 56 2.10 6.25 -0.98
C GLY A 56 2.10 6.50 0.52
N ALA A 57 1.03 6.09 1.20
CA ALA A 57 0.87 6.23 2.65
C ALA A 57 1.94 5.48 3.45
N ALA A 58 2.42 4.33 2.98
CA ALA A 58 3.47 3.55 3.63
C ALA A 58 4.87 4.20 3.52
N ILE A 59 5.10 5.00 2.48
CA ILE A 59 6.33 5.80 2.32
C ILE A 59 6.17 7.16 3.00
N HIS A 60 4.94 7.67 3.06
CA HIS A 60 4.60 8.92 3.72
C HIS A 60 4.77 8.77 5.24
N ARG A 61 5.47 9.74 5.83
CA ARG A 61 5.96 9.71 7.21
C ARG A 61 4.87 9.59 8.26
#